data_AF-A0A0J8DER2-F1
#
_entry.id   AF-A0A0J8DER2-F1
#
_cell.length_a   1.000
_cell.length_b   1.000
_cell.length_c   1.000
_cell.angle_alpha   90.00
_cell.angle_beta   90.00
_cell.angle_gamma   90.00
#
_symmetry.space_group_name_H-M   'P 1'
#
loop_
_entity.id
_entity.type
_entity.pdbx_description
1 polymer ?
#
loop_
_entity_poly.entity_id
_entity_poly.type
_entity_poly.pdbx_seq_one_letter_code
_entity_poly.pdbx_strand_id
1 'polypeptide(L)'
;MGRAKDFIEKEKDQLGSLLYNINGAIAEIAPFIEEETLRNRKYFSRVDAANELLKYLEDKYYEENKDGILGFLNDGKRIAEVENKKNKYSLPISQLENCSKCKCLSCTKTCSFDSCSGCREDAFVKECNKESFNTVFYNDFILNLTRDGEGSSRYNVLATLQDLNRDQKYIIIQEIATGEKFILHYYPGISESDYGEITDKEEFDFIVNEFEKIR
;
A
#
# COMPACT_ATOMS: atom_id res chain seq x y z
N MET A 1 1.07 -33.75 8.35
CA MET A 1 1.63 -32.96 7.24
C MET A 1 2.87 -32.26 7.77
N GLY A 2 3.92 -32.06 6.97
CA GLY A 2 5.18 -31.44 7.45
C GLY A 2 5.02 -29.94 7.68
N ARG A 3 5.70 -29.37 8.68
CA ARG A 3 5.51 -27.94 9.00
C ARG A 3 5.95 -27.06 7.85
N ALA A 4 7.01 -27.44 7.14
CA ALA A 4 7.46 -26.71 5.95
C ALA A 4 6.42 -26.76 4.83
N LYS A 5 5.81 -27.92 4.59
CA LYS A 5 4.76 -28.07 3.59
C LYS A 5 3.54 -27.20 3.90
N ASP A 6 3.05 -27.24 5.14
CA ASP A 6 1.88 -26.44 5.56
C ASP A 6 2.17 -24.93 5.47
N PHE A 7 3.40 -24.53 5.83
CA PHE A 7 3.87 -23.16 5.69
C PHE A 7 3.89 -22.73 4.21
N ILE A 8 4.53 -23.49 3.33
CA ILE A 8 4.63 -23.17 1.89
C ILE A 8 3.24 -23.11 1.23
N GLU A 9 2.35 -24.05 1.57
CA GLU A 9 0.99 -24.08 1.05
C GLU A 9 0.23 -22.81 1.41
N LYS A 10 0.29 -22.39 2.68
CA LYS A 10 -0.33 -21.15 3.15
C LYS A 10 0.21 -19.93 2.40
N GLU A 11 1.52 -19.83 2.24
CA GLU A 11 2.17 -18.71 1.54
C GLU A 11 1.77 -18.66 0.06
N LYS A 12 1.76 -19.81 -0.61
CA LYS A 12 1.32 -19.96 -2.00
C LYS A 12 -0.14 -19.56 -2.16
N ASP A 13 -1.03 -20.01 -1.28
CA ASP A 13 -2.45 -19.71 -1.37
C ASP A 13 -2.74 -18.23 -1.08
N GLN A 14 -2.05 -17.62 -0.13
CA GLN A 14 -2.13 -16.17 0.15
C GLN A 14 -1.70 -15.34 -1.07
N LEU A 15 -0.53 -15.65 -1.63
CA LEU A 15 -0.01 -14.93 -2.79
C LEU A 15 -0.85 -15.18 -4.06
N GLY A 16 -1.32 -16.42 -4.25
CA GLY A 16 -2.20 -16.79 -5.37
C GLY A 16 -3.53 -16.05 -5.33
N SER A 17 -4.14 -15.91 -4.15
CA SER A 17 -5.36 -15.12 -3.96
C SER A 17 -5.16 -13.63 -4.28
N LEU A 18 -4.05 -13.06 -3.82
CA LEU A 18 -3.68 -11.68 -4.14
C LEU A 18 -3.53 -11.47 -5.65
N LEU A 19 -2.77 -12.34 -6.32
CA LEU A 19 -2.58 -12.29 -7.78
C LEU A 19 -3.87 -12.48 -8.56
N TYR A 20 -4.74 -13.39 -8.12
CA TYR A 20 -6.05 -13.59 -8.74
C TYR A 20 -6.88 -12.30 -8.72
N ASN A 21 -6.96 -11.62 -7.57
CA ASN A 21 -7.70 -10.38 -7.43
C ASN A 21 -7.12 -9.26 -8.32
N ILE A 22 -5.80 -9.10 -8.34
CA ILE A 22 -5.12 -8.08 -9.15
C ILE A 22 -5.30 -8.35 -10.65
N ASN A 23 -5.09 -9.58 -11.10
CA ASN A 23 -5.25 -9.95 -12.51
C ASN A 23 -6.71 -9.86 -12.97
N GLY A 24 -7.66 -10.19 -12.10
CA GLY A 24 -9.08 -10.00 -12.36
C GLY A 24 -9.41 -8.53 -12.61
N ALA A 25 -8.93 -7.62 -11.75
CA ALA A 25 -9.12 -6.19 -11.93
C ALA A 25 -8.42 -5.64 -13.19
N ILE A 26 -7.20 -6.11 -13.51
CA ILE A 26 -6.52 -5.77 -14.76
C ILE A 26 -7.38 -6.17 -15.96
N ALA A 27 -7.86 -7.42 -15.99
CA ALA A 27 -8.66 -7.93 -17.09
C ALA A 27 -10.00 -7.19 -17.22
N GLU A 28 -10.61 -6.76 -16.11
CA GLU A 28 -11.82 -5.96 -16.08
C GLU A 28 -11.63 -4.60 -16.76
N ILE A 29 -10.53 -3.89 -16.47
CA ILE A 29 -10.34 -2.52 -16.94
C ILE A 29 -9.59 -2.38 -18.26
N ALA A 30 -8.75 -3.37 -18.63
CA ALA A 30 -7.88 -3.29 -19.81
C ALA A 30 -8.61 -2.91 -21.12
N PRO A 31 -9.86 -3.35 -21.37
CA PRO A 31 -10.60 -2.92 -22.57
C PRO A 31 -10.97 -1.43 -22.60
N PHE A 32 -10.91 -0.73 -21.46
CA PHE A 32 -11.46 0.62 -21.29
C PHE A 32 -10.40 1.69 -21.06
N ILE A 33 -9.13 1.31 -20.93
CA ILE A 33 -8.02 2.24 -20.71
C ILE A 33 -6.89 1.97 -21.69
N GLU A 34 -6.13 3.02 -22.01
CA GLU A 34 -4.97 2.88 -22.86
C GLU A 34 -3.90 1.99 -22.21
N GLU A 35 -3.22 1.19 -23.02
CA GLU A 35 -2.21 0.24 -22.55
C GLU A 35 -1.08 0.95 -21.78
N GLU A 36 -0.64 2.12 -22.24
CA GLU A 36 0.35 2.94 -21.54
C GLU A 36 -0.14 3.38 -20.15
N THR A 37 -1.40 3.82 -20.06
CA THR A 37 -2.03 4.18 -18.78
C THR A 37 -2.11 2.99 -17.84
N LEU A 38 -2.43 1.79 -18.35
CA LEU A 38 -2.44 0.55 -17.56
C LEU A 38 -1.04 0.18 -17.08
N ARG A 39 -0.03 0.24 -17.95
CA ARG A 39 1.37 -0.08 -17.64
C ARG A 39 1.97 0.85 -16.58
N ASN A 40 1.51 2.10 -16.53
CA ASN A 40 1.93 3.08 -15.53
C ASN A 40 1.33 2.85 -14.14
N ARG A 41 0.41 1.89 -13.98
CA ARG A 41 -0.13 1.54 -12.66
C ARG A 41 0.85 0.69 -11.89
N LYS A 42 1.06 1.03 -10.63
CA LYS A 42 2.04 0.35 -9.77
C LYS A 42 1.80 -1.14 -9.68
N TYR A 43 0.55 -1.57 -9.49
CA TYR A 43 0.23 -2.99 -9.43
C TYR A 43 0.62 -3.74 -10.71
N PHE A 44 0.46 -3.14 -11.90
CA PHE A 44 0.82 -3.77 -13.16
C PHE A 44 2.32 -4.08 -13.19
N SER A 45 3.16 -3.12 -12.78
CA SER A 45 4.62 -3.29 -12.72
C SER A 45 5.11 -4.28 -11.65
N ARG A 46 4.25 -4.69 -10.71
CA ARG A 46 4.61 -5.60 -9.59
C ARG A 46 4.13 -7.03 -9.79
N VAL A 47 3.20 -7.28 -10.72
CA VAL A 47 2.65 -8.62 -11.01
C VAL A 47 3.75 -9.62 -11.37
N ASP A 48 4.74 -9.23 -12.18
CA ASP A 48 5.82 -10.13 -12.59
C ASP A 48 6.65 -10.63 -11.39
N ALA A 49 7.01 -9.73 -10.48
CA ALA A 49 7.74 -10.06 -9.27
C ALA A 49 6.95 -11.04 -8.36
N ALA A 50 5.62 -10.86 -8.28
CA ALA A 50 4.75 -11.77 -7.55
C ALA A 50 4.62 -13.13 -8.24
N ASN A 51 4.52 -13.17 -9.57
CA ASN A 51 4.49 -14.43 -10.34
C ASN A 51 5.77 -15.23 -10.16
N GLU A 52 6.95 -14.58 -10.14
CA GLU A 52 8.23 -15.24 -9.88
C GLU A 52 8.25 -15.90 -8.49
N LEU A 53 7.76 -15.18 -7.47
CA LEU A 53 7.69 -15.72 -6.12
C LEU A 53 6.68 -16.88 -6.02
N LEU A 54 5.50 -16.75 -6.65
CA LEU A 54 4.50 -17.81 -6.67
C LEU A 54 5.05 -19.09 -7.30
N LYS A 55 5.71 -18.96 -8.47
CA LYS A 55 6.36 -20.09 -9.13
C LYS A 55 7.40 -20.76 -8.23
N TYR A 56 8.22 -19.98 -7.54
CA TYR A 56 9.18 -20.51 -6.57
C TYR A 56 8.49 -21.30 -5.44
N LEU A 57 7.37 -20.81 -4.93
CA LEU A 57 6.59 -21.50 -3.89
C LEU A 57 5.95 -22.79 -4.41
N GLU A 58 5.45 -22.79 -5.65
CA GLU A 58 4.91 -23.98 -6.31
C GLU A 58 5.98 -25.06 -6.52
N ASP A 59 7.16 -24.68 -6.99
CA ASP A 59 8.31 -25.57 -7.15
C ASP A 59 8.70 -26.19 -5.79
N LYS A 60 8.78 -25.36 -4.73
CA LYS A 60 9.07 -25.83 -3.36
C LYS A 60 7.98 -26.75 -2.83
N TYR A 61 6.71 -26.44 -3.05
CA TYR A 61 5.60 -27.31 -2.64
C TYR A 61 5.67 -28.68 -3.34
N TYR A 62 6.04 -28.70 -4.61
CA TYR A 62 6.20 -29.95 -5.36
C TYR A 62 7.41 -30.77 -4.89
N GLU A 63 8.53 -30.13 -4.54
CA GLU A 63 9.67 -30.77 -3.88
C GLU A 63 9.28 -31.40 -2.54
N GLU A 64 8.56 -30.68 -1.67
CA GLU A 64 8.06 -31.21 -0.39
C GLU A 64 7.14 -32.42 -0.57
N ASN A 65 6.35 -32.44 -1.64
CA ASN A 65 5.49 -33.58 -1.95
C ASN A 65 6.27 -34.84 -2.37
N LYS A 66 7.49 -34.69 -2.90
CA LYS A 66 8.34 -35.81 -3.32
C LYS A 66 9.13 -36.44 -2.18
N ASP A 67 9.56 -35.64 -1.20
CA ASP A 67 10.46 -36.10 -0.14
C ASP A 67 9.79 -36.97 0.94
N GLY A 68 8.46 -37.02 0.97
CA GLY A 68 7.70 -37.90 1.87
C GLY A 68 8.04 -37.69 3.36
N ILE A 69 8.13 -38.77 4.14
CA ILE A 69 8.32 -38.73 5.60
C ILE A 69 9.75 -38.30 6.02
N LEU A 70 10.73 -38.32 5.10
CA LEU A 70 12.10 -37.88 5.40
C LEU A 70 12.28 -36.35 5.33
N GLY A 71 11.36 -35.62 4.69
CA GLY A 71 11.41 -34.16 4.57
C GLY A 71 11.32 -33.41 5.91
N PHE A 72 10.67 -34.01 6.90
CA PHE A 72 10.44 -33.43 8.23
C PHE A 72 11.73 -33.09 9.00
N LEU A 73 12.84 -33.77 8.71
CA LEU A 73 14.14 -33.51 9.35
C LEU A 73 14.74 -32.14 8.96
N ASN A 74 14.29 -31.56 7.84
CA ASN A 74 14.83 -30.31 7.29
C ASN A 74 13.81 -29.16 7.32
N ASP A 75 12.68 -29.31 8.00
CA ASP A 75 11.59 -28.32 8.04
C ASP A 75 12.09 -26.89 8.32
N GLY A 76 12.93 -26.73 9.36
CA GLY A 76 13.42 -25.41 9.76
C GLY A 76 14.31 -24.74 8.70
N LYS A 77 15.16 -25.53 8.04
CA LYS A 77 16.02 -25.02 6.95
C LYS A 77 15.19 -24.60 5.74
N ARG A 78 14.17 -25.40 5.39
CA ARG A 78 13.26 -25.13 4.26
C ARG A 78 12.42 -23.89 4.48
N ILE A 79 11.85 -23.74 5.68
CA ILE A 79 11.12 -22.52 6.07
C ILE A 79 12.04 -21.30 5.94
N ALA A 80 13.25 -21.36 6.49
CA ALA A 80 14.20 -20.25 6.41
C ALA A 80 14.59 -19.90 4.96
N GLU A 81 14.75 -20.89 4.07
CA GLU A 81 15.01 -20.66 2.65
C GLU A 81 13.85 -19.92 1.96
N VAL A 82 12.61 -20.31 2.26
CA VAL A 82 11.41 -19.65 1.73
C VAL A 82 11.27 -18.24 2.28
N GLU A 83 11.46 -18.02 3.57
CA GLU A 83 11.43 -16.69 4.20
C GLU A 83 12.50 -15.76 3.60
N ASN A 84 13.72 -16.26 3.42
CA ASN A 84 14.80 -15.51 2.78
C ASN A 84 14.47 -15.11 1.34
N LYS A 85 13.81 -16.00 0.58
CA LYS A 85 13.34 -15.67 -0.77
C LYS A 85 12.23 -14.61 -0.71
N LYS A 86 11.21 -14.79 0.15
CA LYS A 86 10.12 -13.81 0.35
C LYS A 86 10.63 -12.42 0.68
N ASN A 87 11.64 -12.32 1.55
CA ASN A 87 12.22 -11.04 1.95
C ASN A 87 12.79 -10.23 0.76
N LYS A 88 13.21 -10.89 -0.33
CA LYS A 88 13.65 -10.22 -1.56
C LYS A 88 12.50 -9.60 -2.36
N TYR A 89 11.27 -10.06 -2.12
CA TYR A 89 10.05 -9.60 -2.79
C TYR A 89 9.11 -8.86 -1.81
N SER A 90 9.54 -8.57 -0.59
CA SER A 90 8.68 -7.95 0.43
C SER A 90 8.04 -6.65 -0.05
N LEU A 91 8.83 -5.81 -0.73
CA LEU A 91 8.39 -4.52 -1.26
C LEU A 91 7.32 -4.63 -2.36
N PRO A 92 7.55 -5.35 -3.47
CA PRO A 92 6.52 -5.50 -4.51
C PRO A 92 5.27 -6.22 -4.00
N ILE A 93 5.40 -7.20 -3.10
CA ILE A 93 4.24 -7.89 -2.52
C ILE A 93 3.44 -6.96 -1.61
N SER A 94 4.08 -6.24 -0.69
CA SER A 94 3.39 -5.27 0.17
C SER A 94 2.67 -4.19 -0.65
N GLN A 95 3.30 -3.72 -1.73
CA GLN A 95 2.67 -2.79 -2.64
C GLN A 95 1.44 -3.38 -3.36
N LEU A 96 1.48 -4.65 -3.77
CA LEU A 96 0.31 -5.33 -4.33
C LEU A 96 -0.80 -5.50 -3.30
N GLU A 97 -0.47 -5.84 -2.05
CA GLU A 97 -1.45 -5.93 -0.96
C GLU A 97 -2.17 -4.59 -0.76
N ASN A 98 -1.43 -3.47 -0.80
CA ASN A 98 -2.01 -2.13 -0.74
C ASN A 98 -2.85 -1.81 -1.98
N CYS A 99 -2.35 -2.12 -3.18
CA CYS A 99 -3.10 -1.93 -4.41
C CYS A 99 -4.41 -2.74 -4.44
N SER A 100 -4.42 -3.95 -3.86
CA SER A 100 -5.61 -4.81 -3.80
C SER A 100 -6.76 -4.18 -2.99
N LYS A 101 -6.43 -3.28 -2.05
CA LYS A 101 -7.38 -2.56 -1.21
C LYS A 101 -7.73 -1.18 -1.78
N CYS A 102 -7.07 -0.77 -2.85
CA CYS A 102 -7.10 0.60 -3.36
C CYS A 102 -8.33 0.84 -4.24
N LYS A 103 -9.01 1.98 -4.04
CA LYS A 103 -10.13 2.41 -4.91
C LYS A 103 -9.71 2.60 -6.38
N CYS A 104 -8.41 2.75 -6.65
CA CYS A 104 -7.88 2.88 -8.00
C CYS A 104 -7.80 1.54 -8.76
N LEU A 105 -7.88 0.38 -8.08
CA LEU A 105 -7.58 -0.93 -8.68
C LEU A 105 -8.39 -1.22 -9.95
N SER A 106 -9.71 -1.01 -9.91
CA SER A 106 -10.61 -1.14 -11.08
C SER A 106 -11.09 0.21 -11.63
N CYS A 107 -10.37 1.31 -11.35
CA CYS A 107 -10.79 2.63 -11.86
C CYS A 107 -10.46 2.75 -13.36
N THR A 108 -11.38 3.23 -14.18
CA THR A 108 -11.17 3.49 -15.63
C THR A 108 -11.09 4.97 -15.98
N LYS A 109 -11.41 5.87 -15.04
CA LYS A 109 -11.33 7.32 -15.28
C LYS A 109 -9.89 7.81 -15.29
N THR A 110 -9.61 8.79 -16.15
CA THR A 110 -8.41 9.62 -16.07
C THR A 110 -8.35 10.30 -14.69
N CYS A 111 -7.21 10.18 -14.01
CA CYS A 111 -7.05 10.66 -12.65
C CYS A 111 -6.66 12.15 -12.64
N SER A 112 -7.45 12.97 -11.94
CA SER A 112 -7.15 14.39 -11.66
C SER A 112 -6.37 14.61 -10.36
N PHE A 113 -6.25 13.58 -9.54
CA PHE A 113 -5.46 13.57 -8.30
C PHE A 113 -4.04 13.08 -8.56
N ASP A 114 -3.22 13.03 -7.51
CA ASP A 114 -1.95 12.29 -7.53
C ASP A 114 -2.21 10.83 -7.97
N SER A 115 -1.79 10.51 -9.19
CA SER A 115 -2.18 9.27 -9.84
C SER A 115 -1.49 8.05 -9.22
N CYS A 116 -1.93 6.85 -9.64
CA CYS A 116 -1.36 5.58 -9.16
C CYS A 116 0.18 5.53 -9.28
N SER A 117 0.77 6.18 -10.29
CA SER A 117 2.23 6.22 -10.46
C SER A 117 2.97 6.96 -9.34
N GLY A 118 2.32 7.93 -8.69
CA GLY A 118 2.86 8.70 -7.56
C GLY A 118 2.57 8.10 -6.17
N CYS A 119 1.72 7.07 -6.08
CA CYS A 119 1.32 6.49 -4.79
C CYS A 119 2.51 5.83 -4.08
N ARG A 120 2.71 6.08 -2.78
CA ARG A 120 3.78 5.41 -2.02
C ARG A 120 3.54 3.90 -1.88
N GLU A 121 4.60 3.15 -1.59
CA GLU A 121 4.57 1.69 -1.44
C GLU A 121 3.76 1.23 -0.24
N ASP A 122 3.83 2.00 0.84
CA ASP A 122 3.12 1.83 2.12
C ASP A 122 1.71 2.44 2.11
N ALA A 123 1.18 2.83 0.94
CA ALA A 123 -0.03 3.64 0.84
C ALA A 123 -1.08 3.04 -0.10
N PHE A 124 -2.35 3.40 0.13
CA PHE A 124 -3.45 3.09 -0.78
C PHE A 124 -4.54 4.17 -0.71
N VAL A 125 -5.20 4.42 -1.84
CA VAL A 125 -6.38 5.31 -1.88
C VAL A 125 -7.56 4.58 -1.24
N LYS A 126 -7.96 5.02 -0.05
CA LYS A 126 -9.07 4.46 0.71
C LYS A 126 -10.42 4.95 0.18
N GLU A 127 -10.51 6.22 -0.20
CA GLU A 127 -11.73 6.83 -0.73
C GLU A 127 -11.40 7.80 -1.86
N CYS A 128 -12.27 7.87 -2.88
CA CYS A 128 -12.11 8.79 -4.01
C CYS A 128 -13.46 8.98 -4.70
N ASN A 129 -13.94 10.22 -4.74
CA ASN A 129 -15.19 10.56 -5.44
C ASN A 129 -15.00 10.82 -6.94
N LYS A 130 -13.76 10.75 -7.43
CA LYS A 130 -13.34 10.93 -8.83
C LYS A 130 -13.55 12.35 -9.40
N GLU A 131 -13.93 13.31 -8.57
CA GLU A 131 -14.32 14.66 -9.00
C GLU A 131 -13.59 15.73 -8.21
N SER A 132 -13.69 15.70 -6.89
CA SER A 132 -13.16 16.76 -6.03
C SER A 132 -12.29 16.28 -4.88
N PHE A 133 -12.37 15.00 -4.51
CA PHE A 133 -11.81 14.53 -3.25
C PHE A 133 -11.19 13.12 -3.35
N ASN A 134 -10.02 12.95 -2.74
CA ASN A 134 -9.48 11.63 -2.41
C ASN A 134 -8.85 11.59 -1.01
N THR A 135 -8.78 10.39 -0.43
CA THR A 135 -8.02 10.11 0.79
C THR A 135 -7.11 8.92 0.59
N VAL A 136 -5.85 9.09 0.96
CA VAL A 136 -4.80 8.07 0.94
C VAL A 136 -4.47 7.70 2.38
N PHE A 137 -4.44 6.41 2.69
CA PHE A 137 -4.02 5.88 3.99
C PHE A 137 -2.62 5.30 3.88
N TYR A 138 -1.89 5.32 4.99
CA TYR A 138 -0.52 4.81 5.09
C TYR A 138 -0.44 3.72 6.17
N ASN A 139 0.31 2.66 5.89
CA ASN A 139 0.54 1.58 6.84
C ASN A 139 1.74 1.87 7.76
N ASP A 140 2.81 2.46 7.23
CA ASP A 140 4.07 2.68 7.94
C ASP A 140 4.83 3.90 7.40
N PHE A 141 4.25 5.08 7.61
CA PHE A 141 4.89 6.34 7.26
C PHE A 141 5.13 7.18 8.51
N ILE A 142 6.41 7.32 8.89
CA ILE A 142 6.83 8.20 9.97
C ILE A 142 7.36 9.52 9.41
N LEU A 143 6.85 10.62 9.95
CA LEU A 143 7.29 11.98 9.68
C LEU A 143 8.04 12.52 10.91
N ASN A 144 9.18 13.16 10.67
CA ASN A 144 9.88 13.92 11.71
C ASN A 144 9.61 15.40 11.45
N LEU A 145 8.95 16.08 12.39
CA LEU A 145 8.73 17.51 12.32
C LEU A 145 9.59 18.20 13.37
N THR A 146 10.24 19.29 12.96
CA THR A 146 10.96 20.18 13.87
C THR A 146 10.20 21.49 13.88
N ARG A 147 9.78 21.93 15.06
CA ARG A 147 9.19 23.25 15.24
C ARG A 147 10.29 24.25 15.56
N ASP A 148 10.22 25.45 14.99
CA ASP A 148 11.21 26.49 15.23
C ASP A 148 11.39 26.76 16.73
N GLY A 149 12.60 26.52 17.24
CA GLY A 149 12.95 26.71 18.66
C GLY A 149 12.58 25.56 19.60
N GLU A 150 11.96 24.47 19.12
CA GLU A 150 11.68 23.25 19.87
C GLU A 150 12.45 22.04 19.29
N GLY A 151 12.42 20.92 20.00
CA GLY A 151 13.01 19.66 19.54
C GLY A 151 12.21 19.01 18.41
N SER A 152 12.82 18.03 17.74
CA SER A 152 12.12 17.23 16.72
C SER A 152 11.16 16.22 17.36
N SER A 153 9.90 16.19 16.92
CA SER A 153 8.92 15.17 17.28
C SER A 153 8.68 14.19 16.13
N ARG A 154 8.28 12.96 16.47
CA ARG A 154 8.00 11.88 15.51
C ARG A 154 6.50 11.61 15.45
N TYR A 155 5.99 11.49 14.23
CA TYR A 155 4.57 11.33 13.97
C TYR A 155 4.32 10.16 13.02
N ASN A 156 3.29 9.36 13.31
CA ASN A 156 2.71 8.47 12.32
C ASN A 156 1.81 9.28 11.39
N VAL A 157 2.01 9.18 10.08
CA VAL A 157 1.09 9.74 9.10
C VAL A 157 -0.05 8.75 8.92
N LEU A 158 -1.26 9.15 9.32
CA LEU A 158 -2.45 8.31 9.24
C LEU A 158 -3.06 8.35 7.84
N ALA A 159 -3.18 9.56 7.29
CA ALA A 159 -3.73 9.78 5.97
C ALA A 159 -3.29 11.12 5.38
N THR A 160 -3.40 11.22 4.06
CA THR A 160 -3.41 12.50 3.34
C THR A 160 -4.70 12.62 2.55
N LEU A 161 -5.12 13.85 2.33
CA LEU A 161 -6.39 14.15 1.73
C LEU A 161 -6.19 15.27 0.71
N GLN A 162 -6.72 15.11 -0.50
CA GLN A 162 -6.65 16.12 -1.57
C GLN A 162 -8.05 16.62 -1.91
N ASP A 163 -8.24 17.93 -1.82
CA ASP A 163 -9.46 18.63 -2.23
C ASP A 163 -9.18 19.53 -3.44
N LEU A 164 -9.70 19.13 -4.60
CA LEU A 164 -9.52 19.86 -5.86
C LEU A 164 -10.40 21.12 -5.94
N ASN A 165 -11.46 21.23 -5.15
CA ASN A 165 -12.29 22.45 -5.14
C ASN A 165 -11.57 23.61 -4.44
N ARG A 166 -10.73 23.28 -3.46
CA ARG A 166 -9.91 24.25 -2.71
C ARG A 166 -8.47 24.33 -3.20
N ASP A 167 -8.10 23.47 -4.15
CA ASP A 167 -6.70 23.23 -4.57
C ASP A 167 -5.75 23.00 -3.38
N GLN A 168 -6.22 22.21 -2.41
CA GLN A 168 -5.55 22.05 -1.12
C GLN A 168 -5.31 20.58 -0.80
N LYS A 169 -4.17 20.31 -0.16
CA LYS A 169 -3.84 19.01 0.43
C LYS A 169 -3.71 19.14 1.93
N TYR A 170 -4.05 18.06 2.62
CA TYR A 170 -3.98 17.94 4.06
C TYR A 170 -3.26 16.66 4.45
N ILE A 171 -2.62 16.70 5.61
CA ILE A 171 -2.00 15.53 6.23
C ILE A 171 -2.55 15.37 7.65
N ILE A 172 -2.92 14.15 7.98
CA ILE A 172 -3.44 13.77 9.29
C ILE A 172 -2.36 12.94 9.95
N ILE A 173 -1.82 13.44 11.05
CA ILE A 173 -0.68 12.85 11.75
C ILE A 173 -1.01 12.57 13.20
N GLN A 174 -0.34 11.58 13.79
CA GLN A 174 -0.45 11.25 15.19
C GLN A 174 0.93 11.24 15.82
N GLU A 175 1.15 12.02 16.87
CA GLU A 175 2.41 12.02 17.59
C GLU A 175 2.62 10.67 18.29
N ILE A 176 3.81 10.09 18.09
CA ILE A 176 4.12 8.75 18.62
C ILE A 176 4.21 8.76 20.15
N ALA A 177 4.71 9.85 20.74
CA ALA A 177 4.94 9.93 22.19
C ALA A 177 3.66 10.13 23.00
N THR A 178 2.75 10.97 22.51
CA THR A 178 1.54 11.39 23.24
C THR A 178 0.27 10.73 22.72
N GLY A 179 0.26 10.28 21.46
CA GLY A 179 -0.91 9.79 20.76
C GLY A 179 -1.84 10.91 20.27
N GLU A 180 -1.48 12.17 20.46
CA GLU A 180 -2.25 13.33 19.99
C GLU A 180 -2.29 13.38 18.46
N LYS A 181 -3.43 13.81 17.92
CA LYS A 181 -3.65 13.89 16.47
C LYS A 181 -3.71 15.33 16.00
N PHE A 182 -3.11 15.58 14.84
CA PHE A 182 -3.04 16.88 14.21
C PHE A 182 -3.47 16.78 12.75
N ILE A 183 -4.04 17.86 12.25
CA ILE A 183 -4.38 18.04 10.85
C ILE A 183 -3.68 19.31 10.39
N LEU A 184 -2.86 19.19 9.35
CA LEU A 184 -2.06 20.28 8.80
C LEU A 184 -2.37 20.45 7.32
N HIS A 185 -2.25 21.67 6.81
CA HIS A 185 -2.03 21.87 5.38
C HIS A 185 -0.75 21.15 4.96
N TYR A 186 -0.78 20.51 3.80
CA TYR A 186 0.33 19.73 3.28
C TYR A 186 0.76 20.26 1.91
N TYR A 187 2.00 20.70 1.81
CA TYR A 187 2.59 21.21 0.57
C TYR A 187 3.73 20.28 0.15
N PRO A 188 3.45 19.23 -0.64
CA PRO A 188 4.49 18.30 -1.07
C PRO A 188 5.48 19.00 -2.00
N GLY A 189 6.75 19.08 -1.60
CA GLY A 189 7.82 19.55 -2.46
C GLY A 189 8.63 18.41 -3.08
N ILE A 190 9.57 18.76 -3.97
CA ILE A 190 10.41 17.79 -4.69
C ILE A 190 11.48 17.19 -3.77
N SER A 191 12.05 17.99 -2.88
CA SER A 191 13.09 17.57 -1.92
C SER A 191 12.57 17.49 -0.49
N GLU A 192 11.79 18.49 -0.08
CA GLU A 192 11.23 18.62 1.27
C GLU A 192 9.78 19.09 1.15
N SER A 193 8.95 18.68 2.10
CA SER A 193 7.55 19.08 2.16
C SER A 193 7.36 20.13 3.25
N ASP A 194 6.48 21.09 3.00
CA ASP A 194 6.09 22.10 3.97
C ASP A 194 4.71 21.81 4.57
N TYR A 195 4.49 22.35 5.76
CA TYR A 195 3.28 22.13 6.55
C TYR A 195 2.75 23.44 7.13
N GLY A 196 1.44 23.61 7.12
CA GLY A 196 0.77 24.82 7.62
C GLY A 196 -0.32 24.50 8.65
N GLU A 197 -0.56 25.43 9.56
CA GLU A 197 -1.68 25.36 10.50
C GLU A 197 -3.01 25.67 9.80
N ILE A 198 -4.06 24.94 10.16
CA ILE A 198 -5.42 25.21 9.70
C ILE A 198 -6.08 26.16 10.69
N THR A 199 -6.33 27.40 10.27
CA THR A 199 -6.98 28.42 11.10
C THR A 199 -8.49 28.50 10.90
N ASP A 200 -8.99 28.03 9.75
CA ASP A 200 -10.41 28.04 9.43
C ASP A 200 -11.14 26.84 10.06
N LYS A 201 -12.17 27.11 10.85
CA LYS A 201 -12.89 26.08 11.58
C LYS A 201 -13.73 25.19 10.66
N GLU A 202 -14.37 25.76 9.65
CA GLU A 202 -15.24 25.01 8.74
C GLU A 202 -14.43 24.03 7.89
N GLU A 203 -13.25 24.47 7.44
CA GLU A 203 -12.24 23.63 6.79
C GLU A 203 -11.80 22.48 7.68
N PHE A 204 -11.43 22.77 8.94
CA PHE A 204 -11.04 21.74 9.89
C PHE A 204 -12.15 20.72 10.13
N ASP A 205 -13.38 21.19 10.40
CA ASP A 205 -14.54 20.34 10.65
C ASP A 205 -14.86 19.47 9.42
N PHE A 206 -14.72 20.01 8.20
CA PHE A 206 -14.87 19.24 6.97
C PHE A 206 -13.86 18.08 6.88
N ILE A 207 -12.58 18.35 7.12
CA ILE A 207 -11.52 17.33 7.03
C ILE A 207 -11.73 16.24 8.07
N VAL A 208 -12.06 16.62 9.31
CA VAL A 208 -12.38 15.67 10.39
C VAL A 208 -13.55 14.77 9.99
N ASN A 209 -14.63 15.37 9.47
CA ASN A 209 -15.81 14.62 9.06
C ASN A 209 -15.50 13.64 7.91
N GLU A 210 -14.74 14.06 6.91
CA GLU A 210 -14.38 13.18 5.80
C GLU A 210 -13.46 12.04 6.25
N PHE A 211 -12.52 12.31 7.17
CA PHE A 211 -11.64 11.27 7.71
C PHE A 211 -12.36 10.25 8.58
N GLU A 212 -13.26 10.70 9.48
CA GLU A 212 -13.96 9.80 10.40
C GLU A 212 -15.05 8.95 9.70
N LYS A 213 -15.58 9.38 8.53
CA LYS A 213 -16.51 8.57 7.73
C LYS A 213 -15.88 7.29 7.16
N ILE A 214 -14.58 7.31 6.92
CA ILE A 214 -13.87 6.25 6.16
C ILE A 214 -12.88 5.45 7.01
N ARG A 215 -12.73 5.84 8.28
CA ARG A 215 -11.96 5.14 9.30
C ARG A 215 -12.71 3.91 9.82
#